data_AF-A0A448YSZ7-F1
#
_entry.id   AF-A0A448YSZ7-F1
#
_cell.length_a   1.000
_cell.length_b   1.000
_cell.length_c   1.000
_cell.angle_alpha   90.00
_cell.angle_beta   90.00
_cell.angle_gamma   90.00
#
_symmetry.space_group_name_H-M   'P 1'
#
loop_
_entity.id
_entity.type
_entity.pdbx_description
1 polymer ?
#
loop_
_entity_poly.entity_id
_entity_poly.type
_entity_poly.pdbx_seq_one_letter_code
_entity_poly.pdbx_strand_id
1 'polypeptide(L)'
;MLSFRRTFFKSALQLAKINTSNKARKIVARSIIEGINDNTLPDQAYLHKLQSRNLALEASQYFKQLESQPDSLIITDEYKQLPDDSQFIEEHYDDLLYYRDKLVGKDGSYASLGTASNLFMKLSEYNPELGGGLLIDKIQFEKFVGDLVTTLRLNGGHLFTLDLLIQNQREFERMQKKK
;
A
#
# COMPACT_ATOMS: atom_id res chain seq x y z
N MET A 1 -12.08 -5.30 -29.86
CA MET A 1 -10.77 -4.63 -29.60
C MET A 1 -10.15 -5.06 -28.24
N LEU A 2 -10.31 -6.32 -27.82
CA LEU A 2 -9.86 -6.84 -26.50
C LEU A 2 -8.74 -7.90 -26.60
N SER A 3 -8.27 -8.21 -27.80
CA SER A 3 -7.27 -9.27 -28.04
C SER A 3 -5.82 -8.82 -27.83
N PHE A 4 -5.55 -7.52 -27.69
CA PHE A 4 -4.17 -7.00 -27.69
C PHE A 4 -3.53 -6.97 -26.28
N ARG A 5 -4.34 -6.82 -25.22
CA ARG A 5 -3.83 -6.70 -23.83
C ARG A 5 -3.48 -8.04 -23.18
N ARG A 6 -4.14 -9.14 -23.56
CA ARG A 6 -3.83 -10.49 -23.04
C ARG A 6 -2.52 -11.06 -23.58
N THR A 7 -2.11 -10.65 -24.78
CA THR A 7 -0.87 -11.12 -25.40
C THR A 7 0.35 -10.46 -24.76
N PHE A 8 0.25 -9.20 -24.32
CA PHE A 8 1.37 -8.48 -23.70
C PHE A 8 1.82 -9.11 -22.37
N PHE A 9 0.88 -9.52 -21.52
CA PHE A 9 1.20 -10.18 -20.25
C PHE A 9 1.77 -11.60 -20.42
N LYS A 10 1.31 -12.36 -21.44
CA LYS A 10 1.87 -13.70 -21.73
C LYS A 10 3.28 -13.63 -22.32
N SER A 11 3.57 -12.64 -23.17
CA SER A 11 4.91 -12.41 -23.70
C SER A 11 5.89 -11.92 -22.63
N ALA A 12 5.43 -11.11 -21.67
CA ALA A 12 6.24 -10.69 -20.52
C ALA A 12 6.62 -11.85 -19.59
N LEU A 13 5.71 -12.82 -19.39
CA LEU A 13 6.01 -14.04 -18.63
C LEU A 13 6.93 -15.02 -19.40
N GLN A 14 6.85 -15.08 -20.72
CA GLN A 14 7.76 -15.94 -21.52
C GLN A 14 9.19 -15.39 -21.58
N LEU A 15 9.38 -14.07 -21.46
CA LEU A 15 10.69 -13.44 -21.33
C LEU A 15 11.36 -13.67 -19.96
N ALA A 16 10.61 -14.12 -18.95
CA ALA A 16 11.14 -14.42 -17.61
C ALA A 16 11.97 -15.72 -17.54
N LYS A 17 12.15 -16.44 -18.67
CA LYS A 17 13.13 -17.54 -18.77
C LYS A 17 14.54 -17.10 -19.16
N ILE A 18 14.81 -15.80 -19.24
CA ILE A 18 16.15 -15.29 -19.60
C ILE A 18 16.87 -14.79 -18.35
N ASN A 19 17.80 -15.62 -17.89
CA ASN A 19 18.89 -15.32 -16.97
C ASN A 19 19.56 -13.96 -17.26
N THR A 20 19.11 -12.86 -16.63
CA THR A 20 19.77 -11.54 -16.65
C THR A 20 19.35 -10.69 -15.44
N SER A 21 19.81 -11.06 -14.24
CA SER A 21 19.35 -10.58 -12.94
C SER A 21 19.73 -9.14 -12.53
N ASN A 22 20.02 -8.24 -13.47
CA ASN A 22 20.31 -6.84 -13.13
C ASN A 22 19.75 -5.85 -14.16
N LYS A 23 19.82 -6.18 -15.45
CA LYS A 23 19.38 -5.28 -16.52
C LYS A 23 17.85 -5.18 -16.61
N ALA A 24 17.14 -6.32 -16.49
CA ALA A 24 15.68 -6.34 -16.46
C ALA A 24 15.11 -5.63 -15.22
N ARG A 25 15.76 -5.79 -14.06
CA ARG A 25 15.37 -5.10 -12.81
C ARG A 25 15.55 -3.58 -12.91
N LYS A 26 16.63 -3.12 -13.55
CA LYS A 26 16.89 -1.70 -13.82
C LYS A 26 15.86 -1.09 -14.77
N ILE A 27 15.35 -1.87 -15.73
CA ILE A 27 14.31 -1.45 -16.67
C ILE A 27 12.95 -1.35 -15.97
N VAL A 28 12.62 -2.28 -15.07
CA VAL A 28 11.37 -2.22 -14.28
C VAL A 28 11.38 -1.08 -13.27
N ALA A 29 12.52 -0.87 -12.59
CA ALA A 29 12.75 0.31 -11.76
C ALA A 29 12.59 1.60 -12.59
N ARG A 30 13.15 1.61 -13.82
CA ARG A 30 12.97 2.73 -14.76
C ARG A 30 11.52 2.94 -15.13
N SER A 31 10.74 1.90 -15.44
CA SER A 31 9.34 2.07 -15.84
C SER A 31 8.42 2.54 -14.70
N ILE A 32 8.75 2.22 -13.45
CA ILE A 32 8.02 2.73 -12.27
C ILE A 32 8.42 4.19 -12.00
N ILE A 33 9.69 4.53 -12.22
CA ILE A 33 10.21 5.90 -12.15
C ILE A 33 9.70 6.76 -13.33
N GLU A 34 9.52 6.19 -14.53
CA GLU A 34 9.01 6.89 -15.73
C GLU A 34 7.50 7.22 -15.63
N GLY A 35 6.78 6.61 -14.69
CA GLY A 35 5.42 7.05 -14.30
C GLY A 35 5.41 8.23 -13.33
N ILE A 36 6.55 8.53 -12.70
CA ILE A 36 6.79 9.75 -11.94
C ILE A 36 7.34 10.75 -12.96
N ASN A 37 6.57 11.78 -13.31
CA ASN A 37 7.01 12.85 -14.21
C ASN A 37 8.31 13.51 -13.67
N ASP A 38 9.47 13.02 -14.07
CA ASP A 38 10.63 13.79 -14.54
C ASP A 38 11.82 12.86 -14.83
N ASN A 39 12.62 13.21 -15.84
CA ASN A 39 13.83 12.48 -16.26
C ASN A 39 15.03 12.61 -15.28
N THR A 40 14.77 12.77 -13.98
CA THR A 40 15.80 12.89 -12.95
C THR A 40 15.88 11.60 -12.15
N LEU A 41 17.06 10.97 -12.19
CA LEU A 41 17.43 10.00 -11.16
C LEU A 41 17.13 10.63 -9.78
N PRO A 42 16.47 9.92 -8.85
CA PRO A 42 16.19 10.47 -7.53
C PRO A 42 17.49 10.98 -6.93
N ASP A 43 17.52 12.27 -6.59
CA ASP A 43 18.70 12.93 -6.04
C ASP A 43 19.15 12.19 -4.77
N GLN A 44 20.46 12.20 -4.49
CA GLN A 44 21.09 11.54 -3.36
C GLN A 44 20.45 11.98 -2.03
N ALA A 45 19.95 13.22 -1.96
CA ALA A 45 19.17 13.75 -0.85
C ALA A 45 17.81 13.04 -0.65
N TYR A 46 17.10 12.71 -1.73
CA TYR A 46 15.85 11.94 -1.67
C TYR A 46 16.09 10.52 -1.17
N LEU A 47 17.14 9.85 -1.69
CA LEU A 47 17.51 8.51 -1.25
C LEU A 47 17.91 8.48 0.23
N HIS A 48 18.69 9.46 0.69
CA HIS A 48 19.07 9.58 2.09
C HIS A 48 17.85 9.84 3.00
N LYS A 49 16.93 10.70 2.57
CA LYS A 49 15.66 10.93 3.29
C LYS A 49 14.83 9.64 3.37
N LEU A 50 14.79 8.86 2.29
CA LEU A 50 14.05 7.60 2.26
C LEU A 50 14.69 6.52 3.15
N GLN A 51 16.02 6.52 3.28
CA GLN A 51 16.76 5.62 4.19
C GLN A 51 16.39 5.81 5.65
N SER A 52 16.30 7.05 6.09
CA SER A 52 16.00 7.35 7.49
C SER A 52 14.51 7.39 7.81
N ARG A 53 13.63 7.47 6.79
CA ARG A 53 12.20 7.60 7.00
C ARG A 53 11.56 6.27 7.41
N ASN A 54 10.62 6.35 8.34
CA ASN A 54 9.67 5.27 8.63
C ASN A 54 8.29 5.90 8.77
N LEU A 55 7.60 6.05 7.64
CA LEU A 55 6.30 6.73 7.62
C LEU A 55 5.25 6.00 8.47
N ALA A 56 5.38 4.68 8.63
CA ALA A 56 4.48 3.92 9.48
C ALA A 56 4.68 4.30 10.96
N LEU A 57 5.93 4.47 11.40
CA LEU A 57 6.19 4.94 12.76
C LEU A 57 5.69 6.39 12.98
N GLU A 58 5.92 7.28 12.00
CA GLU A 58 5.39 8.66 12.02
C GLU A 58 3.85 8.65 12.12
N ALA A 59 3.19 7.83 11.32
CA ALA A 59 1.74 7.67 11.31
C ALA A 59 1.21 7.11 12.65
N SER A 60 1.91 6.14 13.24
CA SER A 60 1.53 5.58 14.55
C SER A 60 1.50 6.66 15.63
N GLN A 61 2.51 7.53 15.67
CA GLN A 61 2.59 8.65 16.61
C GLN A 61 1.49 9.68 16.34
N TYR A 62 1.24 10.00 15.08
CA TYR A 62 0.16 10.90 14.67
C TYR A 62 -1.21 10.41 15.15
N PHE A 63 -1.58 9.17 14.84
CA PHE A 63 -2.86 8.61 15.29
C PHE A 63 -2.94 8.47 16.80
N LYS A 64 -1.83 8.13 17.49
CA LYS A 64 -1.80 8.09 18.95
C LYS A 64 -2.16 9.44 19.58
N GLN A 65 -1.66 10.54 18.99
CA GLN A 65 -1.98 11.88 19.46
C GLN A 65 -3.46 12.20 19.23
N LEU A 66 -4.01 11.88 18.06
CA LEU A 66 -5.44 12.07 17.76
C LEU A 66 -6.33 11.25 18.71
N GLU A 67 -5.99 9.98 18.93
CA GLU A 67 -6.71 9.06 19.81
C GLU A 67 -6.71 9.54 21.28
N SER A 68 -5.70 10.31 21.68
CA SER A 68 -5.61 10.89 23.03
C SER A 68 -6.40 12.18 23.23
N GLN A 69 -6.90 12.78 22.15
CA GLN A 69 -7.64 14.05 22.21
C GLN A 69 -9.16 13.79 22.16
N PRO A 70 -9.92 14.18 23.19
CA PRO A 70 -11.37 13.95 23.22
C PRO A 70 -12.16 14.71 22.13
N ASP A 71 -11.60 15.81 21.60
CA ASP A 71 -12.23 16.65 20.56
C ASP A 71 -11.60 16.47 19.16
N SER A 72 -10.88 15.36 18.93
CA SER A 72 -10.25 15.13 17.62
C SER A 72 -11.32 15.00 16.53
N LEU A 73 -11.42 15.99 15.64
CA LEU A 73 -12.37 16.03 14.52
C LEU A 73 -12.18 14.88 13.50
N ILE A 74 -11.03 14.20 13.57
CA ILE A 74 -10.64 13.14 12.64
C ILE A 74 -11.06 11.77 13.17
N ILE A 75 -10.93 11.51 14.47
CA ILE A 75 -11.40 10.26 15.09
C ILE A 75 -12.79 10.54 15.67
N THR A 76 -13.78 10.34 14.82
CA THR A 76 -15.19 10.42 15.20
C THR A 76 -15.68 9.03 15.57
N ASP A 77 -16.65 8.92 16.49
CA ASP A 77 -17.37 7.65 16.69
C ASP A 77 -18.24 7.30 15.47
N GLU A 78 -18.49 8.28 14.60
CA GLU A 78 -19.26 8.13 13.37
C GLU A 78 -18.36 7.71 12.19
N TYR A 79 -18.73 6.59 11.58
CA TYR A 79 -18.13 6.11 10.35
C TYR A 79 -18.32 7.11 9.20
N LYS A 80 -17.22 7.41 8.51
CA LYS A 80 -17.24 8.18 7.25
C LYS A 80 -16.94 7.24 6.09
N GLN A 81 -17.86 7.19 5.13
CA GLN A 81 -17.61 6.47 3.89
C GLN A 81 -16.42 7.10 3.17
N LEU A 82 -15.58 6.26 2.59
CA LEU A 82 -14.54 6.72 1.69
C LEU A 82 -15.18 7.39 0.46
N PRO A 83 -14.52 8.40 -0.13
CA PRO A 83 -14.96 8.96 -1.40
C PRO A 83 -15.11 7.87 -2.47
N ASP A 84 -16.16 7.97 -3.29
CA ASP A 84 -16.46 7.00 -4.35
C ASP A 84 -15.34 6.90 -5.40
N ASP A 85 -14.52 7.95 -5.54
CA ASP A 85 -13.37 8.04 -6.44
C ASP A 85 -12.03 7.61 -5.79
N SER A 86 -12.08 7.02 -4.58
CA SER A 86 -10.88 6.49 -3.94
C SER A 86 -10.28 5.34 -4.74
N GLN A 87 -9.14 5.59 -5.39
CA GLN A 87 -8.37 4.58 -6.13
C GLN A 87 -7.60 3.62 -5.20
N PHE A 88 -7.75 3.75 -3.88
CA PHE A 88 -6.96 3.00 -2.91
C PHE A 88 -7.02 1.48 -3.15
N ILE A 89 -8.20 0.92 -3.41
CA ILE A 89 -8.33 -0.52 -3.63
C ILE A 89 -7.79 -0.97 -4.98
N GLU A 90 -7.95 -0.17 -6.02
CA GLU A 90 -7.39 -0.50 -7.33
C GLU A 90 -5.87 -0.57 -7.29
N GLU A 91 -5.24 0.27 -6.46
CA GLU A 91 -3.78 0.35 -6.35
C GLU A 91 -3.18 -0.59 -5.29
N HIS A 92 -3.86 -0.78 -4.15
CA HIS A 92 -3.26 -1.38 -2.95
C HIS A 92 -3.98 -2.63 -2.43
N TYR A 93 -4.89 -3.23 -3.19
CA TYR A 93 -5.58 -4.44 -2.73
C TYR A 93 -4.63 -5.59 -2.36
N ASP A 94 -3.60 -5.84 -3.18
CA ASP A 94 -2.62 -6.90 -2.92
C ASP A 94 -1.75 -6.57 -1.70
N ASP A 95 -1.32 -5.31 -1.54
CA ASP A 95 -0.58 -4.85 -0.36
C ASP A 95 -1.42 -4.99 0.90
N LEU A 96 -2.70 -4.62 0.83
CA LEU A 96 -3.64 -4.70 1.95
C LEU A 96 -3.86 -6.16 2.38
N LEU A 97 -4.01 -7.09 1.43
CA LEU A 97 -4.06 -8.53 1.76
C LEU A 97 -2.75 -9.03 2.36
N TYR A 98 -1.61 -8.65 1.75
CA TYR A 98 -0.29 -9.06 2.20
C TYR A 98 -0.03 -8.65 3.65
N TYR A 99 -0.26 -7.37 3.97
CA TYR A 99 -0.02 -6.86 5.32
C TYR A 99 -1.06 -7.35 6.33
N ARG A 100 -2.32 -7.56 5.94
CA ARG A 100 -3.30 -8.21 6.82
C ARG A 100 -2.80 -9.56 7.29
N ASP A 101 -2.39 -10.41 6.35
CA ASP A 101 -1.95 -11.77 6.63
C ASP A 101 -0.69 -11.78 7.53
N LYS A 102 0.18 -10.76 7.41
CA LYS A 102 1.34 -10.56 8.28
C LYS A 102 0.99 -10.09 9.68
N LEU A 103 0.02 -9.19 9.81
CA LEU A 103 -0.26 -8.47 11.06
C LEU A 103 -1.25 -9.18 11.97
N VAL A 104 -2.26 -9.81 11.38
CA VAL A 104 -3.38 -10.44 12.10
C VAL A 104 -3.62 -11.88 11.68
N GLY A 105 -2.82 -12.40 10.74
CA GLY A 105 -2.93 -13.76 10.23
C GLY A 105 -3.87 -13.88 9.03
N LYS A 106 -3.78 -15.02 8.36
CA LYS A 106 -4.63 -15.33 7.21
C LYS A 106 -6.09 -15.36 7.63
N ASP A 107 -6.91 -14.58 6.93
CA ASP A 107 -8.34 -14.38 7.23
C ASP A 107 -8.61 -13.68 8.58
N GLY A 108 -7.58 -13.09 9.18
CA GLY A 108 -7.72 -12.14 10.28
C GLY A 108 -8.40 -10.84 9.84
N SER A 109 -8.71 -9.99 10.82
CA SER A 109 -9.40 -8.71 10.61
C SER A 109 -8.55 -7.57 11.15
N TYR A 110 -8.44 -6.49 10.39
CA TYR A 110 -7.77 -5.28 10.85
C TYR A 110 -8.43 -4.68 12.10
N ALA A 111 -9.75 -4.83 12.24
CA ALA A 111 -10.46 -4.38 13.43
C ALA A 111 -9.91 -5.00 14.74
N SER A 112 -9.31 -6.19 14.69
CA SER A 112 -8.72 -6.83 15.88
C SER A 112 -7.48 -6.11 16.42
N LEU A 113 -6.92 -5.15 15.67
CA LEU A 113 -5.79 -4.32 16.12
C LEU A 113 -6.24 -3.17 17.04
N GLY A 114 -7.55 -2.92 17.13
CA GLY A 114 -8.15 -1.89 17.97
C GLY A 114 -8.07 -0.51 17.35
N THR A 115 -6.87 0.06 17.26
CA THR A 115 -6.68 1.47 16.85
C THR A 115 -5.74 1.63 15.66
N ALA A 116 -5.89 2.73 14.93
CA ALA A 116 -5.01 3.07 13.81
C ALA A 116 -3.56 3.21 14.27
N SER A 117 -3.32 3.77 15.46
CA SER A 117 -1.98 3.84 16.03
C SER A 117 -1.32 2.46 16.16
N ASN A 118 -2.07 1.45 16.64
CA ASN A 118 -1.58 0.07 16.77
C ASN A 118 -1.28 -0.57 15.41
N LEU A 119 -2.14 -0.34 14.41
CA LEU A 119 -1.90 -0.79 13.04
C LEU A 119 -0.58 -0.26 12.50
N PHE A 120 -0.37 1.06 12.58
CA PHE A 120 0.83 1.70 12.06
C PHE A 120 2.07 1.35 12.87
N MET A 121 1.94 1.15 14.19
CA MET A 121 3.05 0.66 15.03
C MET A 121 3.53 -0.70 14.52
N LYS A 122 2.62 -1.66 14.33
CA LYS A 122 2.98 -2.99 13.82
C LYS A 122 3.48 -2.95 12.38
N LEU A 123 2.89 -2.12 11.51
CA LEU A 123 3.39 -1.94 10.14
C LEU A 123 4.84 -1.43 10.12
N SER A 124 5.22 -0.60 11.09
CA SER A 124 6.58 -0.05 11.17
C SER A 124 7.67 -1.11 11.35
N GLU A 125 7.32 -2.29 11.88
CA GLU A 125 8.21 -3.45 12.02
C GLU A 125 8.51 -4.11 10.66
N TYR A 126 7.67 -3.88 9.65
CA TYR A 126 7.82 -4.40 8.28
C TYR A 126 8.44 -3.38 7.32
N ASN A 127 8.91 -2.25 7.84
CA ASN A 127 9.56 -1.22 7.05
C ASN A 127 10.83 -1.77 6.38
N PRO A 128 10.91 -1.84 5.03
CA PRO A 128 12.07 -2.40 4.37
C PRO A 128 13.33 -1.55 4.60
N GLU A 129 14.42 -2.18 5.05
CA GLU A 129 15.72 -1.53 5.12
C GLU A 129 16.31 -1.36 3.72
N LEU A 130 16.99 -0.23 3.47
CA LEU A 130 17.62 0.02 2.17
C LEU A 130 18.94 -0.75 2.03
N GLY A 131 18.85 -1.96 1.48
CA GLY A 131 20.00 -2.78 1.07
C GLY A 131 19.73 -3.60 -0.20
N GLY A 132 20.74 -3.72 -1.09
CA GLY A 132 20.85 -4.82 -2.07
C GLY A 132 19.67 -5.17 -3.00
N GLY A 133 18.80 -4.21 -3.35
CA GLY A 133 17.63 -4.44 -4.23
C GLY A 133 16.28 -3.98 -3.68
N LEU A 134 16.23 -3.61 -2.40
CA LEU A 134 15.02 -3.26 -1.62
C LEU A 134 14.51 -1.82 -1.84
N LEU A 135 15.09 -1.04 -2.76
CA LEU A 135 14.66 0.35 -2.98
C LEU A 135 13.22 0.45 -3.52
N ILE A 136 12.85 -0.46 -4.42
CA ILE A 136 11.48 -0.52 -4.96
C ILE A 136 10.51 -0.90 -3.83
N ASP A 137 10.85 -1.92 -3.06
CA ASP A 137 10.03 -2.40 -1.94
C ASP A 137 9.84 -1.30 -0.90
N LYS A 138 10.88 -0.52 -0.61
CA LYS A 138 10.81 0.65 0.27
C LYS A 138 9.90 1.75 -0.29
N ILE A 139 10.01 2.08 -1.58
CA ILE A 139 9.14 3.09 -2.22
C ILE A 139 7.68 2.63 -2.20
N GLN A 140 7.42 1.36 -2.55
CA GLN A 140 6.08 0.78 -2.55
C GLN A 140 5.48 0.76 -1.15
N PHE A 141 6.26 0.34 -0.15
CA PHE A 141 5.84 0.37 1.25
C PHE A 141 5.48 1.78 1.71
N GLU A 142 6.35 2.76 1.45
CA GLU A 142 6.11 4.16 1.87
C GLU A 142 4.89 4.77 1.15
N LYS A 143 4.68 4.44 -0.14
CA LYS A 143 3.47 4.84 -0.86
C LYS A 143 2.23 4.22 -0.23
N PHE A 144 2.21 2.90 -0.04
CA PHE A 144 1.12 2.17 0.60
C PHE A 144 0.76 2.78 1.96
N VAL A 145 1.76 3.03 2.82
CA VAL A 145 1.54 3.63 4.14
C VAL A 145 0.95 5.04 4.00
N GLY A 146 1.47 5.88 3.10
CA GLY A 146 0.96 7.23 2.88
C GLY A 146 -0.51 7.26 2.44
N ASP A 147 -0.88 6.38 1.52
CA ASP A 147 -2.23 6.29 1.01
C ASP A 147 -3.18 5.65 2.04
N LEU A 148 -2.67 4.71 2.85
CA LEU A 148 -3.41 4.13 3.97
C LEU A 148 -3.67 5.17 5.07
N VAL A 149 -2.70 6.04 5.38
CA VAL A 149 -2.91 7.17 6.31
C VAL A 149 -4.01 8.08 5.81
N THR A 150 -3.98 8.45 4.53
CA THR A 150 -5.01 9.31 3.92
C THR A 150 -6.38 8.65 4.00
N THR A 151 -6.47 7.37 3.63
CA THR A 151 -7.70 6.57 3.69
C THR A 151 -8.28 6.53 5.10
N LEU A 152 -7.45 6.25 6.11
CA LEU A 152 -7.90 6.22 7.51
C LEU A 152 -8.27 7.60 8.04
N ARG A 153 -7.61 8.67 7.60
CA ARG A 153 -8.03 10.04 7.97
C ARG A 153 -9.40 10.40 7.40
N LEU A 154 -9.69 9.97 6.17
CA LEU A 154 -10.98 10.22 5.53
C LEU A 154 -12.11 9.41 6.19
N ASN A 155 -11.82 8.20 6.67
CA ASN A 155 -12.84 7.29 7.19
C ASN A 155 -13.10 7.37 8.70
N GLY A 156 -12.39 8.23 9.44
CA GLY A 156 -12.54 8.33 10.89
C GLY A 156 -11.50 7.55 11.72
N GLY A 157 -10.50 6.95 11.08
CA GLY A 157 -9.52 6.07 11.73
C GLY A 157 -10.03 4.64 11.94
N HIS A 158 -11.19 4.29 11.39
CA HIS A 158 -11.84 3.01 11.63
C HIS A 158 -11.22 1.90 10.77
N LEU A 159 -10.62 0.92 11.47
CA LEU A 159 -9.91 -0.19 10.83
C LEU A 159 -10.82 -1.21 10.15
N PHE A 160 -12.07 -1.39 10.62
CA PHE A 160 -13.00 -2.33 9.99
C PHE A 160 -13.28 -2.00 8.51
N THR A 161 -13.14 -0.72 8.13
CA THR A 161 -13.27 -0.27 6.74
C THR A 161 -12.31 -1.01 5.82
N LEU A 162 -11.09 -1.31 6.29
CA LEU A 162 -10.11 -2.04 5.50
C LEU A 162 -10.59 -3.47 5.21
N ASP A 163 -11.22 -4.12 6.20
CA ASP A 163 -11.81 -5.44 6.03
C ASP A 163 -12.99 -5.41 5.04
N LEU A 164 -13.84 -4.38 5.15
CA LEU A 164 -14.96 -4.18 4.25
C LEU A 164 -14.50 -4.00 2.80
N LEU A 165 -13.45 -3.20 2.59
CA LEU A 165 -12.88 -2.99 1.26
C LEU A 165 -12.35 -4.30 0.65
N ILE A 166 -11.65 -5.11 1.45
CA ILE A 166 -11.17 -6.43 1.02
C ILE A 166 -12.34 -7.33 0.62
N GLN A 167 -13.39 -7.39 1.45
CA GLN A 167 -14.56 -8.22 1.19
C GLN A 167 -15.30 -7.78 -0.09
N ASN A 168 -15.50 -6.48 -0.28
CA ASN A 168 -16.15 -5.91 -1.45
C ASN A 168 -15.39 -6.27 -2.74
N GLN A 169 -14.06 -6.13 -2.73
CA GLN A 169 -13.24 -6.48 -3.89
C GLN A 169 -13.30 -7.98 -4.21
N ARG A 170 -13.24 -8.85 -3.19
CA ARG A 170 -13.39 -10.31 -3.37
C ARG A 170 -14.73 -10.67 -4.00
N GLU A 171 -15.81 -10.06 -3.55
CA GLU A 171 -17.15 -10.29 -4.09
C GLU A 171 -17.28 -9.79 -5.53
N PHE A 172 -16.74 -8.61 -5.83
CA PHE A 172 -16.69 -8.07 -7.19
C PHE A 172 -15.97 -9.02 -8.17
N GLU A 173 -14.78 -9.50 -7.80
CA GLU A 173 -14.04 -10.48 -8.60
C GLU A 173 -14.80 -11.80 -8.78
N ARG A 174 -15.49 -12.26 -7.74
CA ARG A 174 -16.32 -13.47 -7.81
C ARG A 174 -17.47 -13.31 -8.81
N MET A 175 -18.09 -12.13 -8.85
CA MET A 175 -19.15 -11.83 -9.82
C MET A 175 -18.61 -11.72 -11.24
N GLN A 176 -17.43 -11.13 -11.44
CA GLN A 176 -16.77 -11.06 -12.75
C GLN A 176 -16.44 -12.45 -13.32
N LYS A 177 -16.01 -13.39 -12.47
CA LYS A 177 -15.69 -14.77 -12.88
C LYS A 177 -16.91 -15.61 -13.25
N LYS A 178 -18.11 -15.20 -12.82
CA LYS A 178 -19.38 -15.88 -13.12
C LYS A 178 -20.07 -15.36 -14.39
N LYS A 179 -19.55 -14.29 -15.00
CA LYS A 179 -20.00 -13.78 -16.30
C LYS A 179 -19.24 -14.45 -17.44
#